data_AF-A0A522B2J2-F1
#
_entry.id   AF-A0A522B2J2-F1
#
_cell.length_a   1.000
_cell.length_b   1.000
_cell.length_c   1.000
_cell.angle_alpha   90.00
_cell.angle_beta   90.00
_cell.angle_gamma   90.00
#
_symmetry.space_group_name_H-M   'P 1'
#
loop_
_entity.id
_entity.type
_entity.pdbx_description
1 polymer ?
#
loop_
_entity_poly.entity_id
_entity_poly.type
_entity_poly.pdbx_seq_one_letter_code
_entity_poly.pdbx_strand_id
1 'polypeptide(L)' 'KSATANAENNLNMAADELIVLDARADEGPAIKRWRPRAQGRAFPIHKPQTHITVTVGTREA' A
#
# COMPACT_ATOMS: atom_id res chain seq x y z
N LYS A 1 -4.51 7.56 7.69
CA LYS A 1 -4.36 7.99 9.11
C LYS A 1 -3.51 7.02 9.96
N SER A 2 -3.21 5.80 9.51
CA SER A 2 -2.40 4.85 10.31
C SER A 2 -0.96 5.33 10.56
N ALA A 3 -0.26 5.87 9.55
CA ALA A 3 1.12 6.35 9.72
C ALA A 3 1.23 7.47 10.78
N THR A 4 0.31 8.44 10.75
CA THR A 4 0.19 9.50 11.77
C THR A 4 -0.07 8.94 13.16
N ALA A 5 -1.02 7.99 13.29
CA ALA A 5 -1.34 7.38 14.58
C ALA A 5 -0.18 6.57 15.17
N ASN A 6 0.64 5.91 14.33
CA ASN A 6 1.83 5.21 14.80
C ASN A 6 2.90 6.19 15.30
N ALA A 7 3.06 7.33 14.63
CA ALA A 7 4.00 8.37 15.04
C ALA A 7 3.58 9.03 16.37
N GLU A 8 2.28 9.28 16.58
CA GLU A 8 1.77 9.78 17.86
C GLU A 8 1.93 8.76 18.99
N ASN A 9 1.43 7.53 18.81
CA ASN A 9 1.34 6.57 19.92
C ASN A 9 2.68 5.92 20.28
N ASN A 10 3.54 5.65 19.29
CA ASN A 10 4.78 4.91 19.53
C ASN A 10 6.01 5.81 19.68
N LEU A 11 5.99 7.00 19.05
CA LEU A 11 7.13 7.92 19.01
C LEU A 11 6.83 9.27 19.70
N ASN A 12 5.62 9.46 20.25
CA ASN A 12 5.17 10.71 20.89
C ASN A 12 5.43 11.96 20.03
N MET A 13 5.33 11.83 18.71
CA MET A 13 5.47 12.96 17.79
C MET A 13 4.16 13.72 17.70
N ALA A 14 4.22 15.05 17.60
CA ALA A 14 3.04 15.89 17.40
C ALA A 14 2.51 15.72 15.96
N ALA A 15 1.24 15.32 15.80
CA ALA A 15 0.66 15.10 14.48
C ALA A 15 0.66 16.34 13.58
N ASP A 16 0.64 17.52 14.18
CA ASP A 16 0.60 18.80 13.48
C ASP A 16 1.93 19.12 12.77
N GLU A 17 3.03 18.52 13.24
CA GLU A 17 4.38 18.74 12.73
C GLU A 17 4.83 17.66 11.72
N LEU A 18 4.01 16.61 11.53
CA LEU A 18 4.34 15.49 10.65
C LEU A 18 4.12 15.84 9.17
N ILE A 19 5.14 15.62 8.37
CA ILE A 19 5.11 15.70 6.90
C ILE A 19 5.30 14.31 6.28
N VAL A 20 4.80 14.12 5.07
CA VAL A 20 5.05 12.91 4.29
C VAL A 20 6.43 13.03 3.65
N LEU A 21 7.36 12.16 4.06
CA LEU A 21 8.72 12.11 3.52
C LEU A 21 8.78 11.28 2.24
N ASP A 22 8.14 10.10 2.26
CA ASP A 22 8.09 9.20 1.13
C ASP A 22 6.72 8.51 1.07
N ALA A 23 6.22 8.30 -0.13
CA ALA A 23 4.99 7.60 -0.40
C ALA A 23 5.13 6.82 -1.70
N ARG A 24 5.22 5.48 -1.57
CA ARG A 24 5.44 4.58 -2.70
C ARG A 24 4.42 3.46 -2.74
N ALA A 25 4.13 3.03 -3.96
CA ALA A 25 3.19 1.96 -4.27
C ALA A 25 3.92 0.89 -5.09
N ASP A 26 4.35 -0.16 -4.41
CA ASP A 26 5.11 -1.26 -5.02
C ASP A 26 4.17 -2.39 -5.47
N GLU A 27 4.61 -3.18 -6.44
CA GLU A 27 3.86 -4.34 -6.90
C GLU A 27 3.75 -5.40 -5.78
N GLY A 28 2.55 -5.92 -5.59
CA GLY A 28 2.25 -7.04 -4.70
C GLY A 28 1.93 -8.32 -5.48
N PRO A 29 1.78 -9.46 -4.78
CA PRO A 29 1.51 -10.73 -5.43
C PRO A 29 0.19 -10.69 -6.20
N ALA A 30 0.25 -11.03 -7.49
CA ALA A 30 -0.92 -11.13 -8.33
C ALA A 30 -1.65 -12.48 -8.09
N ILE A 31 -2.93 -12.41 -7.72
CA ILE A 31 -3.75 -13.61 -7.54
C ILE A 31 -4.22 -14.12 -8.90
N LYS A 32 -3.91 -15.39 -9.19
CA LYS A 32 -4.31 -16.07 -10.44
C LYS A 32 -5.70 -16.69 -10.30
N ARG A 33 -6.56 -16.47 -11.29
CA ARG A 33 -7.91 -17.08 -11.42
C ARG A 33 -8.16 -17.50 -12.86
N TRP A 34 -9.03 -18.48 -13.05
CA TRP A 34 -9.48 -18.90 -14.37
C TRP A 34 -10.90 -18.42 -14.61
N ARG A 35 -11.16 -17.89 -15.81
CA ARG A 35 -12.52 -17.53 -16.24
C ARG A 35 -12.92 -18.39 -17.44
N PRO A 36 -14.07 -19.09 -17.39
CA PRO A 36 -14.56 -19.86 -18.52
C PRO A 36 -14.92 -18.95 -19.70
N ARG A 37 -14.70 -19.43 -20.91
CA ARG A 37 -14.96 -18.76 -22.19
C ARG A 37 -15.57 -19.76 -23.19
N ALA A 38 -16.03 -19.23 -24.32
CA ALA A 38 -16.63 -20.03 -25.40
C ALA A 38 -15.70 -21.16 -25.87
N GLN A 39 -16.29 -22.20 -26.46
CA GLN A 39 -15.58 -23.38 -27.00
C GLN A 39 -14.76 -24.15 -25.94
N GLY A 40 -15.23 -24.21 -24.69
CA GLY A 40 -14.56 -24.96 -23.62
C GLY A 40 -13.20 -24.37 -23.19
N ARG A 41 -12.90 -23.12 -23.55
CA ARG A 41 -11.63 -22.47 -23.24
C ARG A 41 -11.67 -21.83 -21.84
N ALA A 42 -10.53 -21.80 -21.16
CA ALA A 42 -10.34 -21.06 -19.92
C ALA A 42 -9.20 -20.06 -20.11
N PHE A 43 -9.46 -18.78 -19.79
CA PHE A 43 -8.43 -17.74 -19.85
C PHE A 43 -7.97 -17.35 -18.45
N PRO A 44 -6.67 -17.07 -18.25
CA PRO A 44 -6.16 -16.62 -16.99
C PRO A 44 -6.57 -15.16 -16.74
N ILE A 45 -6.94 -14.86 -15.49
CA ILE A 45 -7.15 -13.52 -14.96
C ILE A 45 -6.18 -13.34 -13.80
N HIS A 46 -5.40 -12.27 -13.85
CA HIS A 46 -4.56 -11.83 -12.74
C HIS A 46 -5.29 -10.71 -12.00
N LYS A 47 -5.41 -10.83 -10.69
CA LYS A 47 -5.86 -9.76 -9.81
C LYS A 47 -4.61 -9.17 -9.12
N PRO A 48 -4.05 -8.06 -9.64
CA PRO A 48 -2.86 -7.46 -9.05
C PRO A 48 -3.19 -6.92 -7.65
N GLN A 49 -2.19 -6.94 -6.78
CA GLN A 49 -2.22 -6.29 -5.48
C GLN A 49 -1.06 -5.30 -5.41
N THR A 50 -1.11 -4.39 -4.44
CA THR A 50 -0.11 -3.33 -4.28
C THR A 50 0.25 -3.21 -2.81
N HIS A 51 1.53 -3.06 -2.52
CA HIS A 51 2.01 -2.70 -1.19
C HIS A 51 2.21 -1.19 -1.14
N ILE A 52 1.41 -0.52 -0.30
CA ILE A 52 1.48 0.93 -0.12
C ILE A 52 2.35 1.20 1.11
N THR A 53 3.48 1.87 0.91
CA THR A 53 4.38 2.30 1.99
C THR A 53 4.29 3.81 2.12
N VAL A 54 4.01 4.29 3.33
CA VAL A 54 3.96 5.72 3.65
C VAL A 54 4.89 5.99 4.82
N THR A 55 5.88 6.84 4.59
CA THR A 55 6.83 7.30 5.61
C THR A 55 6.49 8.73 5.99
N VAL A 56 6.29 8.97 7.28
CA VAL A 56 6.06 10.29 7.87
C VAL A 56 7.23 10.66 8.76
N GLY A 57 7.57 11.95 8.81
CA GLY A 57 8.63 12.48 9.66
C GLY A 57 8.53 13.99 9.78
N THR A 58 9.47 14.62 10.46
CA THR A 58 9.54 16.08 10.60
C THR A 58 10.44 16.68 9.50
N ARG A 59 10.33 17.98 9.27
CA ARG A 59 11.05 18.69 8.20
C ARG A 59 12.58 18.70 8.36
N GLU A 60 13.09 18.41 9.56
CA GLU A 60 14.53 18.48 9.88
C GLU A 60 15.21 17.10 9.99
N ALA A 61 14.50 16.01 9.66
CA ALA A 61 14.99 14.63 9.77
C ALA A 61 15.38 14.03 8.41
#